data_AF-A0A8D0L482-F1
#
_entry.id   AF-A0A8D0L482-F1
#
_cell.length_a   1.000
_cell.length_b   1.000
_cell.length_c   1.000
_cell.angle_alpha   90.00
_cell.angle_beta   90.00
_cell.angle_gamma   90.00
#
_symmetry.space_group_name_H-M   'P 1'
#
loop_
_entity.id
_entity.type
_entity.pdbx_description
1 polymer ?
#
loop_
_entity_poly.entity_id
_entity_poly.type
_entity_poly.pdbx_seq_one_letter_code
_entity_poly.pdbx_strand_id
1 'polypeptide(L)'
;MMDSEISIMVQCPSPEGIAEGQVQAELSPWYDRLKVPGDRVQIEASWTARRQACPWLFDGAKFRLHSAQLDGGGLALRLGLTCYKDFMGTNCAAAAGQLQQRGREDAGDSQAYLAEPLGVGAMLHTADNMFVFLRRSLRVGEAPGKVDIPGGHPEPQVVAGGSASGGPVRHEDLPAEWVVKEIFSSVLREIQDEVNLPLATLSSPVLLGIARNKTSAGRASAEFYVSCSLTSEQVEQSYAVGGLEAHESTGIIFVSREDVLTLEQSGGLWRELCPSAKGAVKLYALGLHPPWDPCPKPYRFSRISLEQAEPWDLPGWQGPRMEAAAQTVHSACPALQRLQERIQMSVCPKHCPTPYVMALTNWVCTWGMVSELELTPLLEPSNLPEIAAHGTYLRHWPAIRRAGLSRMGRQHIHLAPGLPGDGAVLSGMRRDCEVAVVIDVRKALADGIPFYCSANGVILTPGDAQGLLPPCYFQRALQLRPTRCLLPLD
;
A
#
# COMPACT_ATOMS: atom_id res chain seq x y z
N MET A 1 10.20 1.99 35.18
CA MET A 1 11.46 2.12 34.42
C MET A 1 11.10 2.63 33.04
N MET A 2 11.78 3.63 32.50
CA MET A 2 11.53 4.06 31.12
C MET A 2 11.98 2.97 30.15
N ASP A 3 11.15 2.62 29.17
CA ASP A 3 11.52 1.67 28.13
C ASP A 3 12.77 2.17 27.36
N SER A 4 13.84 1.37 27.37
CA SER A 4 15.13 1.71 26.78
C SER A 4 15.16 1.51 25.26
N GLU A 5 14.18 0.82 24.67
CA GLU A 5 14.11 0.55 23.23
C GLU A 5 13.59 1.74 22.42
N ILE A 6 12.97 2.73 23.08
CA ILE A 6 12.38 3.90 22.42
C ILE A 6 12.86 5.23 23.02
N SER A 7 12.68 6.31 22.26
CA SER A 7 12.71 7.69 22.75
C SER A 7 11.74 8.55 21.96
N ILE A 8 11.11 9.51 22.63
CA ILE A 8 10.25 10.50 21.97
C ILE A 8 11.12 11.63 21.43
N MET A 9 11.03 11.88 20.13
CA MET A 9 11.73 12.98 19.44
C MET A 9 10.87 14.24 19.40
N VAL A 10 9.59 14.08 19.09
CA VAL A 10 8.59 15.16 19.11
C VAL A 10 7.35 14.64 19.81
N GLN A 11 6.82 15.43 20.75
CA GLN A 11 5.50 15.25 21.32
C GLN A 11 4.65 16.46 20.94
N CYS A 12 3.48 16.24 20.35
CA CYS A 12 2.61 17.36 19.99
C CYS A 12 2.13 18.08 21.27
N PRO A 13 2.09 19.43 21.27
CA PRO A 13 1.79 20.20 22.48
C PRO A 13 0.29 20.30 22.78
N SER A 14 -0.57 20.06 21.79
CA SER A 14 -2.03 20.17 21.91
C SER A 14 -2.68 18.79 21.95
N PRO A 15 -3.69 18.56 22.81
CA PRO A 15 -4.43 17.29 22.86
C PRO A 15 -5.17 16.97 21.55
N GLU A 16 -5.38 17.97 20.70
CA GLU A 16 -5.96 17.82 19.36
C GLU A 16 -4.93 17.32 18.33
N GLY A 17 -3.66 17.18 18.72
CA GLY A 17 -2.53 16.84 17.85
C GLY A 17 -2.23 17.91 16.79
N ILE A 18 -1.55 17.52 15.72
CA ILE A 18 -1.20 18.41 14.59
C ILE A 18 -1.85 17.87 13.32
N ALA A 19 -2.70 18.70 12.69
CA ALA A 19 -3.34 18.38 11.42
C ALA A 19 -2.42 18.61 10.22
N GLU A 20 -2.74 18.01 9.07
CA GLU A 20 -1.95 18.11 7.83
C GLU A 20 -1.58 19.56 7.46
N GLY A 21 -2.55 20.48 7.51
CA GLY A 21 -2.34 21.90 7.15
C GLY A 21 -1.46 22.69 8.14
N GLN A 22 -1.08 22.10 9.28
CA GLN A 22 -0.18 22.68 10.28
C GLN A 22 1.25 22.13 10.15
N VAL A 23 1.51 21.24 9.18
CA VAL A 23 2.83 20.68 8.93
C VAL A 23 3.44 21.31 7.68
N GLN A 24 4.70 21.71 7.79
CA GLN A 24 5.52 22.16 6.67
C GLN A 24 6.67 21.20 6.49
N ALA A 25 7.05 20.93 5.23
CA ALA A 25 8.23 20.15 4.91
C ALA A 25 9.24 20.99 4.13
N GLU A 26 10.51 20.79 4.40
CA GLU A 26 11.63 21.28 3.59
C GLU A 26 12.40 20.05 3.11
N LEU A 27 12.34 19.79 1.81
CA LEU A 27 13.04 18.68 1.19
C LEU A 27 14.31 19.16 0.51
N SER A 28 15.47 18.58 0.85
CA SER A 28 16.75 19.06 0.34
C SER A 28 17.85 17.98 0.36
N PRO A 29 18.76 17.94 -0.64
CA PRO A 29 19.93 17.06 -0.60
C PRO A 29 20.86 17.34 0.60
N TRP A 30 20.79 18.55 1.17
CA TRP A 30 21.50 18.90 2.41
C TRP A 30 21.05 18.06 3.61
N TYR A 31 19.86 17.46 3.53
CA TYR A 31 19.27 16.61 4.55
C TYR A 31 19.42 15.12 4.22
N ASP A 32 20.16 14.78 3.17
CA ASP A 32 20.51 13.39 2.86
C ASP A 32 21.57 12.86 3.83
N ARG A 33 21.76 11.55 3.81
CA ARG A 33 22.78 10.86 4.60
C ARG A 33 24.18 11.31 4.16
N LEU A 34 25.04 11.63 5.13
CA LEU A 34 26.47 11.83 4.88
C LEU A 34 27.12 10.49 4.49
N LYS A 35 28.07 10.54 3.56
CA LYS A 35 28.74 9.33 3.05
C LYS A 35 30.11 9.17 3.70
N VAL A 36 30.42 7.95 4.08
CA VAL A 36 31.75 7.57 4.59
C VAL A 36 32.58 7.00 3.42
N PRO A 37 33.88 7.29 3.29
CA PRO A 37 34.70 6.70 2.23
C PRO A 37 34.59 5.16 2.21
N GLY A 38 34.17 4.60 1.07
CA GLY A 38 34.00 3.15 0.89
C GLY A 38 32.68 2.57 1.38
N ASP A 39 31.79 3.37 1.98
CA ASP A 39 30.49 2.91 2.49
C ASP A 39 29.62 2.27 1.42
N ARG A 40 29.58 2.85 0.21
CA ARG A 40 28.79 2.36 -0.91
C ARG A 40 29.18 0.92 -1.27
N VAL A 41 30.47 0.59 -1.23
CA VAL A 41 30.95 -0.77 -1.52
C VAL A 41 30.45 -1.75 -0.46
N GLN A 42 30.50 -1.36 0.81
CA GLN A 42 30.02 -2.18 1.93
C GLN A 42 28.49 -2.37 1.91
N ILE A 43 27.75 -1.30 1.60
CA ILE A 43 26.29 -1.32 1.47
C ILE A 43 25.88 -2.24 0.31
N GLU A 44 26.51 -2.09 -0.86
CA GLU A 44 26.22 -2.95 -2.03
C GLU A 44 26.56 -4.43 -1.76
N ALA A 45 27.68 -4.70 -1.09
CA ALA A 45 28.06 -6.06 -0.70
C ALA A 45 27.04 -6.67 0.27
N SER A 46 26.62 -5.93 1.30
CA SER A 46 25.63 -6.36 2.28
C SER A 46 24.26 -6.62 1.63
N TRP A 47 23.84 -5.72 0.73
CA TRP A 47 22.60 -5.86 -0.02
C TRP A 47 22.61 -7.08 -0.94
N THR A 48 23.70 -7.30 -1.66
CA THR A 48 23.87 -8.47 -2.55
C THR A 48 23.78 -9.77 -1.76
N ALA A 49 24.47 -9.87 -0.63
CA ALA A 49 24.39 -11.04 0.26
C ALA A 49 22.97 -11.26 0.81
N ARG A 50 22.27 -10.17 1.19
CA ARG A 50 20.90 -10.25 1.68
C ARG A 50 19.91 -10.69 0.61
N ARG A 51 20.03 -10.21 -0.63
CA ARG A 51 19.20 -10.65 -1.76
C ARG A 51 19.45 -12.11 -2.15
N GLN A 52 20.65 -12.64 -1.92
CA GLN A 52 20.90 -14.07 -2.09
C GLN A 52 20.11 -14.92 -1.07
N ALA A 53 20.03 -14.47 0.17
CA ALA A 53 19.25 -15.14 1.21
C ALA A 53 17.74 -14.91 1.10
N CYS A 54 17.34 -13.72 0.61
CA CYS A 54 15.94 -13.29 0.46
C CYS A 54 15.72 -12.69 -0.94
N PRO A 55 15.57 -13.52 -1.99
CA PRO A 55 15.50 -13.04 -3.39
C PRO A 55 14.31 -12.13 -3.71
N TRP A 56 13.26 -12.18 -2.89
CA TRP A 56 12.07 -11.34 -3.01
C TRP A 56 12.26 -9.90 -2.54
N LEU A 57 13.37 -9.57 -1.86
CA LEU A 57 13.65 -8.19 -1.44
C LEU A 57 14.00 -7.32 -2.66
N PHE A 58 13.38 -6.14 -2.70
CA PHE A 58 13.66 -5.08 -3.67
C PHE A 58 14.09 -3.80 -2.96
N ASP A 59 14.85 -2.97 -3.65
CA ASP A 59 15.22 -1.64 -3.15
C ASP A 59 14.12 -0.64 -3.49
N GLY A 60 13.90 0.33 -2.62
CA GLY A 60 12.84 1.34 -2.77
C GLY A 60 13.26 2.67 -2.16
N ALA A 61 12.93 3.76 -2.84
CA ALA A 61 13.18 5.11 -2.32
C ALA A 61 12.30 5.38 -1.09
N LYS A 62 12.84 6.13 -0.14
CA LYS A 62 12.19 6.50 1.11
C LYS A 62 12.55 7.93 1.48
N PHE A 63 11.66 8.61 2.20
CA PHE A 63 12.00 9.90 2.82
C PHE A 63 12.96 9.66 3.99
N ARG A 64 14.02 10.47 4.08
CA ARG A 64 14.94 10.50 5.23
C ARG A 64 14.50 11.58 6.19
N LEU A 65 14.28 11.27 7.48
CA LEU A 65 14.04 12.30 8.48
C LEU A 65 15.37 12.86 9.00
N HIS A 66 15.67 14.13 8.71
CA HIS A 66 16.83 14.82 9.27
C HIS A 66 16.49 15.44 10.63
N SER A 67 15.45 16.28 10.68
CA SER A 67 15.02 16.92 11.92
C SER A 67 13.54 17.32 11.88
N ALA A 68 12.93 17.47 13.04
CA ALA A 68 11.58 17.95 13.20
C ALA A 68 11.57 18.99 14.32
N GLN A 69 10.94 20.14 14.07
CA GLN A 69 10.88 21.27 15.02
C GLN A 69 9.45 21.78 15.12
N LEU A 70 8.96 21.96 16.34
CA LEU A 70 7.68 22.62 16.58
C LEU A 70 7.86 24.12 16.41
N ASP A 71 6.98 24.75 15.63
CA ASP A 71 6.98 26.20 15.41
C ASP A 71 5.54 26.72 15.40
N GLY A 72 5.24 27.70 16.25
CA GLY A 72 3.95 28.40 16.27
C GLY A 72 2.69 27.54 16.41
N GLY A 73 2.79 26.31 16.95
CA GLY A 73 1.68 25.35 17.01
C GLY A 73 1.56 24.42 15.79
N GLY A 74 2.47 24.52 14.84
CA GLY A 74 2.69 23.59 13.74
C GLY A 74 4.00 22.81 13.87
N LEU A 75 4.34 22.06 12.82
CA LEU A 75 5.55 21.23 12.75
C LEU A 75 6.31 21.48 11.45
N ALA A 76 7.59 21.82 11.57
CA ALA A 76 8.52 21.89 10.43
C ALA A 76 9.36 20.60 10.35
N LEU A 77 9.24 19.88 9.24
CA LEU A 77 10.00 18.67 8.92
C LEU A 77 11.11 19.00 7.92
N ARG A 78 12.36 18.67 8.27
CA ARG A 78 13.47 18.68 7.30
C ARG A 78 13.73 17.26 6.83
N LEU A 79 13.59 17.05 5.53
CA LEU A 79 13.58 15.74 4.91
C LEU A 79 14.65 15.64 3.81
N GLY A 80 15.32 14.50 3.75
CA GLY A 80 16.14 14.10 2.61
C GLY A 80 15.53 12.92 1.87
N LEU A 81 16.33 12.31 1.00
CA LEU A 81 16.03 11.05 0.34
C LEU A 81 17.01 9.97 0.79
N THR A 82 16.49 8.75 0.89
CA THR A 82 17.26 7.54 1.19
C THR A 82 16.62 6.36 0.46
N CYS A 83 17.13 5.15 0.69
CA CYS A 83 16.49 3.95 0.18
C CYS A 83 16.59 2.78 1.17
N TYR A 84 15.80 1.74 0.90
CA TYR A 84 15.77 0.53 1.73
C TYR A 84 17.15 -0.15 1.80
N LYS A 85 17.89 -0.18 0.69
CA LYS A 85 19.27 -0.69 0.66
C LYS A 85 20.20 0.07 1.60
N ASP A 86 20.17 1.40 1.60
CA ASP A 86 20.98 2.22 2.50
C ASP A 86 20.58 1.99 3.97
N PHE A 87 19.28 1.82 4.25
CA PHE A 87 18.79 1.46 5.58
C PHE A 87 19.36 0.12 6.07
N MET A 88 19.30 -0.91 5.23
CA MET A 88 19.85 -2.22 5.54
C MET A 88 21.37 -2.17 5.77
N GLY A 89 22.07 -1.36 4.98
CA GLY A 89 23.52 -1.20 5.05
C GLY A 89 24.04 -0.23 6.12
N THR A 90 23.15 0.49 6.82
CA THR A 90 23.54 1.46 7.85
C THR A 90 22.81 1.21 9.17
N ASN A 91 21.52 1.52 9.27
CA ASN A 91 20.71 1.35 10.49
C ASN A 91 20.66 -0.11 10.97
N CYS A 92 20.50 -1.07 10.05
CA CYS A 92 20.45 -2.50 10.39
C CYS A 92 21.82 -3.18 10.38
N ALA A 93 22.89 -2.45 10.04
CA ALA A 93 24.22 -3.03 9.98
C ALA A 93 24.80 -3.21 11.39
N ALA A 94 25.66 -4.23 11.57
CA ALA A 94 26.38 -4.42 12.82
C ALA A 94 27.24 -3.20 13.23
N ALA A 95 27.65 -2.40 12.24
CA ALA A 95 28.42 -1.17 12.44
C ALA A 95 27.57 0.06 12.81
N ALA A 96 26.24 -0.05 12.96
CA ALA A 96 25.36 1.10 13.18
C ALA A 96 25.79 1.95 14.39
N GLY A 97 26.17 1.32 15.51
CA GLY A 97 26.65 2.05 16.69
C GLY A 97 27.95 2.83 16.45
N GLN A 98 28.84 2.31 15.60
CA GLN A 98 30.07 3.01 15.20
C GLN A 98 29.76 4.20 14.28
N LEU A 99 28.82 4.03 13.35
CA LEU A 99 28.33 5.13 12.51
C LEU A 99 27.70 6.23 13.37
N GLN A 100 26.95 5.88 14.41
CA GLN A 100 26.39 6.86 15.35
C GLN A 100 27.44 7.59 16.16
N GLN A 101 28.47 6.88 16.63
CA GLN A 101 29.58 7.51 17.33
C GLN A 101 30.31 8.49 16.42
N ARG A 102 30.66 8.05 15.21
CA ARG A 102 31.35 8.89 14.23
C ARG A 102 30.52 10.10 13.82
N GLY A 103 29.20 9.94 13.66
CA GLY A 103 28.30 11.06 13.35
C GLY A 103 28.32 12.16 14.42
N ARG A 104 28.39 11.76 15.70
CA ARG A 104 28.56 12.72 16.81
C ARG A 104 29.90 13.44 16.75
N GLU A 105 30.97 12.73 16.42
CA GLU A 105 32.34 13.26 16.37
C GLU A 105 32.54 14.20 15.16
N ASP A 106 32.08 13.79 13.97
CA ASP A 106 32.33 14.50 12.71
C ASP A 106 31.33 15.66 12.46
N ALA A 107 30.07 15.49 12.87
CA ALA A 107 28.97 16.38 12.50
C ALA A 107 28.08 16.83 13.68
N GLY A 108 28.36 16.38 14.91
CA GLY A 108 27.52 16.67 16.07
C GLY A 108 26.14 15.99 16.03
N ASP A 109 25.91 15.05 15.10
CA ASP A 109 24.64 14.36 14.91
C ASP A 109 24.87 12.85 14.79
N SER A 110 24.33 12.07 15.74
CA SER A 110 24.46 10.61 15.71
C SER A 110 23.77 9.97 14.52
N GLN A 111 22.87 10.66 13.84
CA GLN A 111 22.13 10.11 12.72
C GLN A 111 22.73 10.50 11.36
N ALA A 112 23.79 11.32 11.34
CA ALA A 112 24.37 11.89 10.13
C ALA A 112 24.76 10.84 9.07
N TYR A 113 25.32 9.70 9.51
CA TYR A 113 25.77 8.61 8.64
C TYR A 113 24.74 7.47 8.50
N LEU A 114 23.53 7.63 9.03
CA LEU A 114 22.46 6.65 8.96
C LEU A 114 21.40 7.04 7.91
N ALA A 115 20.79 6.03 7.30
CA ALA A 115 19.78 6.19 6.27
C ALA A 115 18.51 6.86 6.79
N GLU A 116 18.09 6.53 8.01
CA GLU A 116 16.95 7.14 8.71
C GLU A 116 15.65 7.24 7.89
N PRO A 117 15.17 6.14 7.27
CA PRO A 117 13.91 6.18 6.55
C PRO A 117 12.76 6.48 7.53
N LEU A 118 11.97 7.50 7.22
CA LEU A 118 10.81 7.92 8.01
C LEU A 118 9.71 6.86 7.89
N GLY A 119 9.35 6.25 9.02
CA GLY A 119 8.15 5.41 9.11
C GLY A 119 6.90 6.21 9.43
N VAL A 120 5.74 5.59 9.25
CA VAL A 120 4.45 6.07 9.75
C VAL A 120 3.73 4.94 10.48
N GLY A 121 2.98 5.27 11.51
CA GLY A 121 2.13 4.32 12.24
C GLY A 121 0.84 4.97 12.73
N ALA A 122 -0.22 4.18 12.90
CA ALA A 122 -1.51 4.67 13.38
C ALA A 122 -1.99 3.94 14.64
N MET A 123 -2.28 4.73 15.67
CA MET A 123 -3.19 4.36 16.75
C MET A 123 -4.62 4.40 16.19
N LEU A 124 -5.04 3.30 15.55
CA LEU A 124 -6.35 3.13 14.95
C LEU A 124 -7.40 2.79 16.00
N HIS A 125 -8.37 3.70 16.22
CA HIS A 125 -9.37 3.64 17.29
C HIS A 125 -10.77 3.38 16.73
N THR A 126 -11.42 2.30 17.15
CA THR A 126 -12.73 1.86 16.66
C THR A 126 -13.90 2.55 17.36
N ALA A 127 -15.12 2.40 16.81
CA ALA A 127 -16.34 3.00 17.34
C ALA A 127 -16.75 2.47 18.73
N ASP A 128 -16.28 1.28 19.10
CA ASP A 128 -16.51 0.61 20.39
C ASP A 128 -15.33 0.75 21.37
N ASN A 129 -14.49 1.77 21.18
CA ASN A 129 -13.36 2.13 22.05
C ASN A 129 -12.24 1.07 22.14
N MET A 130 -11.95 0.40 21.03
CA MET A 130 -10.82 -0.53 20.91
C MET A 130 -9.72 0.04 20.02
N PHE A 131 -8.46 -0.24 20.35
CA PHE A 131 -7.32 0.01 19.48
C PHE A 131 -6.93 -1.25 18.74
N VAL A 132 -6.61 -1.08 17.46
CA VAL A 132 -6.19 -2.17 16.57
C VAL A 132 -4.68 -2.36 16.63
N PHE A 133 -4.27 -3.60 16.86
CA PHE A 133 -2.89 -4.07 16.80
C PHE A 133 -2.80 -5.28 15.87
N LEU A 134 -1.62 -5.53 15.33
CA LEU A 134 -1.37 -6.57 14.33
C LEU A 134 -0.23 -7.47 14.77
N ARG A 135 -0.39 -8.79 14.64
CA ARG A 135 0.70 -9.74 14.83
C ARG A 135 1.52 -9.82 13.56
N ARG A 136 2.78 -9.38 13.59
CA ARG A 136 3.67 -9.44 12.43
C ARG A 136 3.98 -10.90 12.07
N SER A 137 4.02 -11.19 10.77
CA SER A 137 4.49 -12.48 10.25
C SER A 137 5.94 -12.77 10.68
N LEU A 138 6.35 -14.03 10.65
CA LEU A 138 7.75 -14.41 10.90
C LEU A 138 8.67 -14.11 9.70
N ARG A 139 8.09 -13.73 8.55
CA ARG A 139 8.80 -13.54 7.28
C ARG A 139 9.11 -12.08 6.95
N VAL A 140 8.65 -11.14 7.77
CA VAL A 140 8.93 -9.71 7.60
C VAL A 140 10.39 -9.39 7.90
N GLY A 141 10.91 -8.34 7.26
CA GLY A 141 12.31 -7.92 7.41
C GLY A 141 12.67 -7.30 8.77
N GLU A 142 11.69 -6.72 9.47
CA GLU A 142 11.87 -6.07 10.77
C GLU A 142 10.87 -6.63 11.80
N ALA A 143 11.36 -6.93 13.01
CA ALA A 143 10.57 -7.37 14.16
C ALA A 143 9.62 -8.58 13.91
N PRO A 144 10.12 -9.72 13.39
CA PRO A 144 9.27 -10.89 13.09
C PRO A 144 8.55 -11.41 14.34
N GLY A 145 7.25 -11.71 14.23
CA GLY A 145 6.42 -12.26 15.31
C GLY A 145 6.01 -11.28 16.42
N LYS A 146 6.50 -10.04 16.38
CA LYS A 146 6.13 -8.98 17.33
C LYS A 146 4.72 -8.46 17.04
N VAL A 147 4.15 -7.77 18.02
CA VAL A 147 2.90 -7.01 17.85
C VAL A 147 3.24 -5.60 17.36
N ASP A 148 2.50 -5.13 16.37
CA ASP A 148 2.64 -3.80 15.78
C ASP A 148 1.30 -3.07 15.75
N ILE A 149 1.34 -1.85 15.25
CA ILE A 149 0.16 -1.09 14.82
C ILE A 149 0.14 -1.03 13.28
N PRO A 150 -1.02 -0.74 12.64
CA PRO A 150 -1.05 -0.47 11.21
C PRO A 150 -0.09 0.67 10.84
N GLY A 151 0.73 0.46 9.81
CA GLY A 151 1.76 1.43 9.45
C GLY A 151 2.72 0.90 8.40
N GLY A 152 3.66 1.76 7.99
CA GLY A 152 4.62 1.45 6.93
C GLY A 152 5.53 2.64 6.63
N HIS A 153 5.80 2.90 5.35
CA HIS A 153 6.73 3.95 4.96
C HIS A 153 6.22 4.76 3.76
N PRO A 154 6.02 6.09 3.90
CA PRO A 154 5.65 6.96 2.79
C PRO A 154 6.69 6.91 1.67
N GLU A 155 6.21 7.01 0.44
CA GLU A 155 6.97 6.65 -0.75
C GLU A 155 7.16 7.87 -1.68
N PRO A 156 8.40 8.37 -1.87
CA PRO A 156 8.65 9.53 -2.72
C PRO A 156 8.11 9.40 -4.15
N GLN A 157 8.11 8.19 -4.70
CA GLN A 157 7.56 7.88 -6.03
C GLN A 157 6.08 8.20 -6.19
N VAL A 158 5.30 8.16 -5.10
CA VAL A 158 3.87 8.53 -5.13
C VAL A 158 3.72 10.03 -5.35
N VAL A 159 4.59 10.83 -4.72
CA VAL A 159 4.62 12.30 -4.89
C VAL A 159 5.10 12.70 -6.28
N ALA A 160 6.13 12.02 -6.80
CA ALA A 160 6.66 12.26 -8.15
C ALA A 160 5.70 11.85 -9.29
N GLY A 161 4.44 11.51 -8.98
CA GLY A 161 3.37 11.26 -9.94
C GLY A 161 3.47 9.93 -10.69
N GLY A 162 4.19 8.94 -10.16
CA GLY A 162 4.37 7.62 -10.78
C GLY A 162 5.02 7.61 -12.18
N SER A 163 5.31 8.78 -12.76
CA SER A 163 5.89 9.01 -14.08
C SER A 163 7.38 9.41 -14.00
N ALA A 164 8.04 9.22 -12.84
CA ALA A 164 9.49 9.09 -12.84
C ALA A 164 9.82 7.99 -13.85
N SER A 165 10.33 8.40 -14.99
CA SER A 165 10.50 7.62 -16.21
C SER A 165 11.61 6.60 -15.99
N GLY A 166 11.34 5.55 -15.21
CA GLY A 166 12.31 4.53 -14.81
C GLY A 166 13.57 5.06 -14.11
N GLY A 167 13.63 6.35 -13.77
CA GLY A 167 14.78 7.04 -13.19
C GLY A 167 14.69 7.19 -11.66
N PRO A 168 15.81 7.49 -10.99
CA PRO A 168 15.82 7.74 -9.55
C PRO A 168 15.03 9.00 -9.21
N VAL A 169 14.25 8.96 -8.12
CA VAL A 169 13.51 10.11 -7.61
C VAL A 169 14.48 11.22 -7.17
N ARG A 170 14.24 12.46 -7.58
CA ARG A 170 15.06 13.62 -7.22
C ARG A 170 14.28 14.58 -6.33
N HIS A 171 14.98 15.36 -5.52
CA HIS A 171 14.36 16.33 -4.60
C HIS A 171 13.53 17.39 -5.31
N GLU A 172 13.92 17.80 -6.53
CA GLU A 172 13.18 18.78 -7.33
C GLU A 172 11.81 18.28 -7.83
N ASP A 173 11.61 16.95 -7.86
CA ASP A 173 10.36 16.32 -8.29
C ASP A 173 9.33 16.23 -7.16
N LEU A 174 9.66 16.78 -5.97
CA LEU A 174 8.95 16.51 -4.73
C LEU A 174 8.58 17.83 -4.03
N PRO A 175 7.50 18.51 -4.46
CA PRO A 175 7.10 19.76 -3.84
C PRO A 175 6.65 19.50 -2.38
N ALA A 176 7.08 20.38 -1.48
CA ALA A 176 6.92 20.22 -0.03
C ALA A 176 5.48 19.90 0.43
N GLU A 177 4.49 20.60 -0.14
CA GLU A 177 3.08 20.40 0.19
C GLU A 177 2.60 18.96 -0.13
N TRP A 178 3.12 18.37 -1.21
CA TRP A 178 2.76 17.02 -1.63
C TRP A 178 3.49 15.97 -0.81
N VAL A 179 4.70 16.27 -0.33
CA VAL A 179 5.42 15.41 0.62
C VAL A 179 4.66 15.31 1.94
N VAL A 180 4.19 16.42 2.49
CA VAL A 180 3.35 16.41 3.71
C VAL A 180 2.06 15.61 3.46
N LYS A 181 1.38 15.87 2.35
CA LYS A 181 0.17 15.13 1.96
C LYS A 181 0.42 13.63 1.84
N GLU A 182 1.56 13.23 1.26
CA GLU A 182 1.94 11.82 1.15
C GLU A 182 2.17 11.18 2.53
N ILE A 183 2.84 11.86 3.45
CA ILE A 183 3.06 11.36 4.82
C ILE A 183 1.73 11.08 5.54
N PHE A 184 0.73 11.98 5.40
CA PHE A 184 -0.60 11.80 5.99
C PHE A 184 -1.46 10.80 5.21
N SER A 185 -1.36 10.78 3.88
CA SER A 185 -2.16 9.86 3.06
C SER A 185 -1.64 8.43 3.14
N SER A 186 -0.33 8.23 3.33
CA SER A 186 0.27 6.90 3.37
C SER A 186 -0.26 6.10 4.54
N VAL A 187 -0.38 6.69 5.74
CA VAL A 187 -0.90 5.96 6.91
C VAL A 187 -2.34 5.46 6.71
N LEU A 188 -3.19 6.20 5.98
CA LEU A 188 -4.54 5.74 5.63
C LEU A 188 -4.50 4.59 4.60
N ARG A 189 -3.57 4.64 3.64
CA ARG A 189 -3.37 3.56 2.67
C ARG A 189 -2.85 2.30 3.35
N GLU A 190 -1.91 2.39 4.28
CA GLU A 190 -1.44 1.23 5.05
C GLU A 190 -2.60 0.57 5.82
N ILE A 191 -3.48 1.36 6.46
CA ILE A 191 -4.68 0.82 7.12
C ILE A 191 -5.60 0.13 6.09
N GLN A 192 -5.80 0.72 4.91
CA GLN A 192 -6.62 0.13 3.87
C GLN A 192 -6.01 -1.17 3.32
N ASP A 193 -4.71 -1.20 3.09
CA ASP A 193 -4.01 -2.29 2.41
C ASP A 193 -3.77 -3.47 3.34
N GLU A 194 -3.49 -3.23 4.62
CA GLU A 194 -3.25 -4.27 5.62
C GLU A 194 -4.54 -4.70 6.35
N VAL A 195 -5.36 -3.74 6.79
CA VAL A 195 -6.58 -3.99 7.59
C VAL A 195 -7.85 -4.09 6.75
N ASN A 196 -7.77 -3.79 5.45
CA ASN A 196 -8.88 -3.87 4.50
C ASN A 196 -10.07 -2.95 4.84
N LEU A 197 -9.78 -1.79 5.45
CA LEU A 197 -10.82 -0.83 5.83
C LEU A 197 -11.12 0.15 4.69
N PRO A 198 -12.40 0.44 4.38
CA PRO A 198 -12.74 1.46 3.42
C PRO A 198 -12.31 2.85 3.92
N LEU A 199 -11.65 3.65 3.09
CA LEU A 199 -11.22 5.01 3.44
C LEU A 199 -12.36 5.91 3.96
N ALA A 200 -13.59 5.66 3.52
CA ALA A 200 -14.76 6.41 3.96
C ALA A 200 -15.12 6.20 5.45
N THR A 201 -14.60 5.14 6.08
CA THR A 201 -14.81 4.86 7.52
C THR A 201 -13.73 5.45 8.41
N LEU A 202 -12.67 6.04 7.83
CA LEU A 202 -11.50 6.54 8.56
C LEU A 202 -11.54 8.08 8.67
N SER A 203 -11.14 8.61 9.82
CA SER A 203 -10.92 10.04 10.03
C SER A 203 -9.71 10.56 9.27
N SER A 204 -9.62 11.88 9.16
CA SER A 204 -8.34 12.51 8.81
C SER A 204 -7.31 12.15 9.88
N PRO A 205 -6.06 11.79 9.52
CA PRO A 205 -5.02 11.49 10.48
C PRO A 205 -4.62 12.75 11.25
N VAL A 206 -4.32 12.55 12.52
CA VAL A 206 -3.80 13.58 13.42
C VAL A 206 -2.44 13.12 13.91
N LEU A 207 -1.40 13.92 13.70
CA LEU A 207 -0.07 13.58 14.17
C LEU A 207 0.00 13.74 15.70
N LEU A 208 0.39 12.68 16.40
CA LEU A 208 0.63 12.67 17.85
C LEU A 208 2.06 13.06 18.19
N GLY A 209 3.02 12.68 17.34
CA GLY A 209 4.43 12.98 17.54
C GLY A 209 5.33 12.09 16.69
N ILE A 210 6.61 12.10 17.04
CA ILE A 210 7.65 11.29 16.37
C ILE A 210 8.40 10.52 17.44
N ALA A 211 8.46 9.20 17.30
CA ALA A 211 9.21 8.30 18.17
C ALA A 211 10.40 7.71 17.42
N ARG A 212 11.46 7.35 18.15
CA ARG A 212 12.67 6.70 17.62
C ARG A 212 12.79 5.28 18.16
N ASN A 213 13.05 4.35 17.25
CA ASN A 213 13.39 2.96 17.55
C ASN A 213 14.90 2.83 17.79
N LYS A 214 15.33 2.74 19.05
CA LYS A 214 16.74 2.60 19.42
C LYS A 214 17.33 1.23 19.06
N THR A 215 16.50 0.20 18.90
CA THR A 215 16.96 -1.12 18.42
C THR A 215 17.34 -1.10 16.93
N SER A 216 16.84 -0.11 16.19
CA SER A 216 17.10 0.14 14.76
C SER A 216 17.95 1.40 14.57
N ALA A 217 18.96 1.56 15.44
CA ALA A 217 19.90 2.69 15.47
C ALA A 217 19.24 4.08 15.51
N GLY A 218 18.05 4.18 16.10
CA GLY A 218 17.34 5.44 16.28
C GLY A 218 16.39 5.81 15.14
N ARG A 219 16.11 4.91 14.17
CA ARG A 219 15.16 5.17 13.08
C ARG A 219 13.85 5.73 13.63
N ALA A 220 13.38 6.81 13.02
CA ALA A 220 12.19 7.52 13.46
C ALA A 220 10.92 7.08 12.71
N SER A 221 9.79 7.17 13.40
CA SER A 221 8.44 7.00 12.86
C SER A 221 7.55 8.14 13.33
N ALA A 222 6.75 8.70 12.42
CA ALA A 222 5.68 9.64 12.72
C ALA A 222 4.43 8.86 13.12
N GLU A 223 3.93 9.09 14.33
CA GLU A 223 2.83 8.31 14.90
C GLU A 223 1.54 9.14 14.89
N PHE A 224 0.50 8.58 14.28
CA PHE A 224 -0.79 9.22 14.05
C PHE A 224 -1.88 8.60 14.92
N TYR A 225 -2.93 9.38 15.14
CA TYR A 225 -4.23 8.91 15.59
C TYR A 225 -5.20 8.94 14.41
N VAL A 226 -5.98 7.85 14.27
CA VAL A 226 -7.05 7.73 13.26
C VAL A 226 -8.25 7.09 13.95
N SER A 227 -9.42 7.73 13.89
CA SER A 227 -10.66 7.09 14.33
C SER A 227 -11.36 6.36 13.17
N CYS A 228 -12.05 5.28 13.50
CA CYS A 228 -12.81 4.46 12.57
C CYS A 228 -14.28 4.40 13.02
N SER A 229 -15.20 4.57 12.08
CA SER A 229 -16.64 4.47 12.34
C SER A 229 -17.14 3.03 12.53
N LEU A 230 -16.28 2.03 12.33
CA LEU A 230 -16.61 0.61 12.47
C LEU A 230 -16.28 0.11 13.89
N THR A 231 -17.02 -0.89 14.36
CA THR A 231 -16.70 -1.61 15.61
C THR A 231 -15.52 -2.56 15.40
N SER A 232 -14.91 -3.01 16.49
CA SER A 232 -13.85 -4.03 16.47
C SER A 232 -14.26 -5.29 15.71
N GLU A 233 -15.48 -5.79 15.91
CA GLU A 233 -16.02 -6.95 15.19
C GLU A 233 -16.09 -6.71 13.67
N GLN A 234 -16.54 -5.53 13.23
CA GLN A 234 -16.60 -5.18 11.80
C GLN A 234 -15.21 -5.01 11.18
N VAL A 235 -14.27 -4.48 11.96
CA VAL A 235 -12.86 -4.38 11.57
C VAL A 235 -12.24 -5.77 11.43
N GLU A 236 -12.50 -6.68 12.37
CA GLU A 236 -12.03 -8.07 12.30
C GLU A 236 -12.58 -8.80 11.07
N GLN A 237 -13.88 -8.64 10.80
CA GLN A 237 -14.50 -9.19 9.59
C GLN A 237 -13.86 -8.64 8.31
N SER A 238 -13.55 -7.33 8.28
CA SER A 238 -12.90 -6.71 7.13
C SER A 238 -11.48 -7.24 6.94
N TYR A 239 -10.69 -7.34 8.01
CA TYR A 239 -9.35 -7.93 8.02
C TYR A 239 -9.38 -9.38 7.53
N ALA A 240 -10.34 -10.19 7.98
CA ALA A 240 -10.48 -11.60 7.59
C ALA A 240 -10.80 -11.80 6.10
N VAL A 241 -11.43 -10.81 5.43
CA VAL A 241 -11.60 -10.83 3.97
C VAL A 241 -10.25 -10.71 3.23
N GLY A 242 -9.27 -10.09 3.88
CA GLY A 242 -7.92 -9.83 3.36
C GLY A 242 -7.84 -8.52 2.58
N GLY A 243 -6.84 -7.70 2.90
CA GLY A 243 -6.39 -6.54 2.13
C GLY A 243 -5.32 -6.90 1.09
N LEU A 244 -4.74 -5.88 0.45
CA LEU A 244 -3.65 -6.07 -0.54
C LEU A 244 -2.40 -6.69 0.09
N GLU A 245 -2.12 -6.37 1.35
CA GLU A 245 -0.94 -6.80 2.11
C GLU A 245 -1.31 -7.73 3.28
N ALA A 246 -2.41 -8.51 3.13
CA ALA A 246 -2.93 -9.44 4.15
C ALA A 246 -1.98 -10.56 4.61
N HIS A 247 -0.74 -10.57 4.10
CA HIS A 247 0.29 -11.55 4.42
C HIS A 247 1.39 -10.97 5.34
N GLU A 248 1.43 -9.64 5.54
CA GLU A 248 2.42 -8.98 6.41
C GLU A 248 2.13 -9.24 7.90
N SER A 249 0.86 -9.34 8.24
CA SER A 249 0.37 -9.76 9.55
C SER A 249 -0.33 -11.12 9.51
N THR A 250 -0.28 -11.84 10.64
CA THR A 250 -0.86 -13.18 10.83
C THR A 250 -2.04 -13.18 11.79
N GLY A 251 -2.41 -12.01 12.33
CA GLY A 251 -3.54 -11.87 13.23
C GLY A 251 -3.78 -10.42 13.62
N ILE A 252 -5.02 -10.13 13.98
CA ILE A 252 -5.48 -8.84 14.48
C ILE A 252 -5.79 -8.96 15.98
N ILE A 253 -5.46 -7.93 16.75
CA ILE A 253 -5.63 -7.88 18.21
C ILE A 253 -6.33 -6.57 18.54
N PHE A 254 -7.33 -6.63 19.42
CA PHE A 254 -8.04 -5.45 19.90
C PHE A 254 -7.74 -5.24 21.38
N VAL A 255 -7.38 -4.01 21.76
CA VAL A 255 -7.08 -3.64 23.14
C VAL A 255 -7.97 -2.46 23.52
N SER A 256 -8.61 -2.53 24.68
CA SER A 256 -9.49 -1.43 25.11
C SER A 256 -8.69 -0.14 25.29
N ARG A 257 -9.35 1.01 25.10
CA ARG A 257 -8.73 2.31 25.37
C ARG A 257 -8.13 2.40 26.77
N GLU A 258 -8.82 1.85 27.79
CA GLU A 258 -8.35 1.86 29.18
C GLU A 258 -7.06 1.04 29.36
N ASP A 259 -7.00 -0.13 28.74
CA ASP A 259 -5.81 -0.99 28.78
C ASP A 259 -4.63 -0.37 28.03
N VAL A 260 -4.87 0.31 26.89
CA VAL A 260 -3.81 1.04 26.17
C VAL A 260 -3.17 2.12 27.04
N LEU A 261 -3.95 2.84 27.85
CA LEU A 261 -3.43 3.90 28.73
C LEU A 261 -2.52 3.38 29.83
N THR A 262 -2.66 2.10 30.19
CA THR A 262 -1.86 1.45 31.24
C THR A 262 -0.95 0.35 30.71
N LEU A 263 -0.76 0.27 29.39
CA LEU A 263 -0.13 -0.87 28.72
C LEU A 263 1.35 -1.03 29.10
N GLU A 264 2.08 0.10 29.23
CA GLU A 264 3.49 0.10 29.67
C GLU A 264 3.64 -0.47 31.10
N GLN A 265 2.63 -0.31 31.96
CA GLN A 265 2.63 -0.79 33.33
C GLN A 265 2.15 -2.25 33.46
N SER A 266 1.17 -2.67 32.65
CA SER A 266 0.58 -4.01 32.71
C SER A 266 1.49 -5.11 32.13
N GLY A 267 2.43 -4.73 31.26
CA GLY A 267 3.68 -5.46 30.97
C GLY A 267 3.58 -6.75 30.14
N GLY A 268 2.39 -7.36 30.00
CA GLY A 268 2.19 -8.56 29.17
C GLY A 268 2.39 -8.25 27.68
N LEU A 269 1.39 -7.62 27.07
CA LEU A 269 1.41 -7.24 25.66
C LEU A 269 2.55 -6.26 25.33
N TRP A 270 2.92 -5.38 26.27
CA TRP A 270 4.00 -4.40 26.07
C TRP A 270 5.34 -5.03 25.67
N ARG A 271 5.68 -6.22 26.22
CA ARG A 271 6.92 -6.94 25.86
C ARG A 271 6.88 -7.53 24.45
N GLU A 272 5.69 -7.76 23.94
CA GLU A 272 5.46 -8.29 22.60
C GLU A 272 5.41 -7.20 21.54
N LEU A 273 5.15 -5.95 21.92
CA LEU A 273 5.17 -4.82 21.01
C LEU A 273 6.57 -4.61 20.38
N CYS A 274 6.59 -4.30 19.09
CA CYS A 274 7.77 -3.76 18.45
C CYS A 274 8.01 -2.30 18.92
N PRO A 275 9.22 -1.76 18.76
CA PRO A 275 9.54 -0.43 19.27
C PRO A 275 8.72 0.72 18.64
N SER A 276 8.34 0.64 17.35
CA SER A 276 7.46 1.66 16.73
C SER A 276 6.09 1.70 17.41
N ALA A 277 5.45 0.54 17.59
CA ALA A 277 4.16 0.44 18.28
C ALA A 277 4.25 0.92 19.74
N LYS A 278 5.33 0.62 20.46
CA LYS A 278 5.56 1.19 21.80
C LYS A 278 5.63 2.72 21.77
N GLY A 279 6.30 3.28 20.77
CA GLY A 279 6.39 4.73 20.56
C GLY A 279 5.02 5.38 20.38
N ALA A 280 4.17 4.80 19.54
CA ALA A 280 2.81 5.27 19.29
C ALA A 280 1.90 5.16 20.52
N VAL A 281 1.91 4.01 21.21
CA VAL A 281 1.16 3.82 22.47
C VAL A 281 1.59 4.85 23.51
N LYS A 282 2.89 5.10 23.62
CA LYS A 282 3.44 6.09 24.56
C LYS A 282 3.00 7.51 24.21
N LEU A 283 3.08 7.90 22.93
CA LEU A 283 2.62 9.22 22.47
C LEU A 283 1.11 9.42 22.73
N TYR A 284 0.30 8.38 22.50
CA TYR A 284 -1.12 8.41 22.80
C TYR A 284 -1.40 8.51 24.31
N ALA A 285 -0.69 7.75 25.15
CA ALA A 285 -0.87 7.74 26.59
C ALA A 285 -0.39 9.03 27.29
N LEU A 286 0.55 9.77 26.69
CA LEU A 286 1.10 11.02 27.23
C LEU A 286 0.15 12.24 27.16
N GLY A 287 -1.12 12.04 26.79
CA GLY A 287 -2.19 12.99 27.13
C GLY A 287 -2.78 13.77 25.96
N LEU A 288 -2.78 13.23 24.75
CA LEU A 288 -3.48 13.81 23.61
C LEU A 288 -4.58 12.85 23.20
N HIS A 289 -5.78 13.06 23.72
CA HIS A 289 -6.97 12.38 23.21
C HIS A 289 -7.66 13.35 22.27
N PRO A 290 -7.47 13.23 20.95
CA PRO A 290 -8.34 13.91 20.02
C PRO A 290 -9.78 13.55 20.40
N PRO A 291 -10.72 14.52 20.43
CA PRO A 291 -12.11 14.22 20.74
C PRO A 291 -12.58 13.10 19.80
N TRP A 292 -13.12 12.04 20.38
CA TRP A 292 -13.63 10.92 19.61
C TRP A 292 -14.79 11.42 18.74
N ASP A 293 -14.62 11.32 17.42
CA ASP A 293 -15.67 11.61 16.46
C ASP A 293 -16.37 10.30 16.06
N PRO A 294 -17.64 10.08 16.50
CA PRO A 294 -18.42 8.90 16.11
C PRO A 294 -18.69 8.81 14.61
N CYS A 295 -18.56 9.93 13.89
CA CYS A 295 -18.91 10.04 12.48
C CYS A 295 -17.84 10.84 11.74
N PRO A 296 -16.63 10.28 11.59
CA PRO A 296 -15.52 10.98 10.95
C PRO A 296 -15.94 11.45 9.56
N LYS A 297 -15.74 12.74 9.27
CA LYS A 297 -15.91 13.24 7.91
C LYS A 297 -14.91 12.48 7.01
N PRO A 298 -15.37 11.83 5.92
CA PRO A 298 -14.49 11.06 5.08
C PRO A 298 -13.36 11.94 4.55
N TYR A 299 -12.11 11.46 4.68
CA TYR A 299 -10.95 12.14 4.14
C TYR A 299 -11.15 12.31 2.63
N ARG A 300 -11.35 13.56 2.19
CA ARG A 300 -11.43 13.86 0.76
C ARG A 300 -10.03 13.80 0.21
N PHE A 301 -9.70 12.70 -0.46
CA PHE A 301 -8.68 12.74 -1.49
C PHE A 301 -9.10 13.83 -2.47
N SER A 302 -8.43 14.98 -2.42
CA SER A 302 -8.54 15.94 -3.51
C SER A 302 -8.00 15.24 -4.75
N ARG A 303 -8.92 14.73 -5.58
CA ARG A 303 -8.69 14.59 -7.01
C ARG A 303 -8.35 15.98 -7.48
N ILE A 304 -7.08 16.26 -7.69
CA ILE A 304 -6.69 17.46 -8.40
C ILE A 304 -6.98 17.15 -9.86
N SER A 305 -8.05 17.75 -10.36
CA SER A 305 -8.32 17.89 -11.78
C SER A 305 -7.05 18.41 -12.45
N LEU A 306 -6.67 17.79 -13.57
CA LEU A 306 -5.59 18.24 -14.47
C LEU A 306 -5.89 19.62 -15.12
N GLU A 307 -6.73 20.46 -14.52
CA GLU A 307 -7.22 21.72 -15.09
C GLU A 307 -6.50 22.96 -14.57
N GLN A 308 -5.43 22.82 -13.78
CA GLN A 308 -4.60 23.95 -13.35
C GLN A 308 -3.16 23.87 -13.87
N ALA A 309 -2.98 23.40 -15.11
CA ALA A 309 -1.80 23.76 -15.88
C ALA A 309 -2.07 25.14 -16.53
N GLU A 310 -1.52 26.19 -15.94
CA GLU A 310 -1.42 27.49 -16.62
C GLU A 310 -0.66 27.29 -17.95
N PRO A 311 -1.13 27.85 -19.07
CA PRO A 311 -0.46 27.69 -20.35
C PRO A 311 0.88 28.42 -20.32
N TRP A 312 1.95 27.67 -20.57
CA TRP A 312 3.28 28.22 -20.82
C TRP A 312 3.23 29.14 -22.06
N ASP A 313 3.38 30.44 -21.86
CA ASP A 313 3.65 31.41 -22.93
C ASP A 313 5.03 31.13 -23.54
N LEU A 314 5.06 30.33 -24.61
CA LEU A 314 6.21 30.25 -25.50
C LEU A 314 6.14 31.41 -26.52
N PRO A 315 7.16 32.27 -26.62
CA PRO A 315 7.15 33.34 -27.61
C PRO A 315 7.31 32.73 -29.02
N GLY A 316 6.25 32.80 -29.84
CA GLY A 316 6.35 32.51 -31.28
C GLY A 316 5.20 31.74 -31.94
N TRP A 317 4.10 31.43 -31.26
CA TRP A 317 2.99 30.69 -31.88
C TRP A 317 1.81 31.60 -32.28
N GLN A 318 1.53 31.70 -33.58
CA GLN A 318 0.37 32.39 -34.14
C GLN A 318 -0.67 31.36 -34.59
N GLY A 319 -1.65 31.08 -33.74
CA GLY A 319 -2.84 30.26 -34.04
C GLY A 319 -4.09 30.85 -33.36
N PRO A 320 -5.30 30.61 -33.88
CA PRO A 320 -6.49 31.39 -33.54
C PRO A 320 -6.98 31.16 -32.09
N ARG A 321 -7.27 32.27 -31.41
CA ARG A 321 -7.79 32.33 -30.03
C ARG A 321 -9.19 31.72 -29.93
N MET A 322 -9.40 30.81 -28.98
CA MET A 322 -10.73 30.39 -28.55
C MET A 322 -11.25 31.30 -27.43
N GLU A 323 -11.97 32.35 -27.82
CA GLU A 323 -12.98 33.01 -26.98
C GLU A 323 -14.35 32.49 -27.39
N ALA A 324 -15.01 31.70 -26.53
CA ALA A 324 -16.47 31.69 -26.38
C ALA A 324 -16.93 30.61 -25.39
N ALA A 325 -17.93 30.99 -24.58
CA ALA A 325 -18.82 30.13 -23.77
C ALA A 325 -18.38 29.77 -22.34
N ALA A 326 -18.06 30.79 -21.55
CA ALA A 326 -18.48 30.83 -20.14
C ALA A 326 -19.85 31.53 -20.06
N GLN A 327 -20.95 30.78 -20.17
CA GLN A 327 -22.30 31.19 -19.73
C GLN A 327 -23.25 30.01 -19.96
N THR A 328 -23.70 29.40 -18.85
CA THR A 328 -25.07 28.93 -18.56
C THR A 328 -24.99 27.76 -17.56
N VAL A 329 -24.83 28.08 -16.27
CA VAL A 329 -25.16 27.17 -15.17
C VAL A 329 -26.07 27.95 -14.23
N HIS A 330 -27.38 27.77 -14.38
CA HIS A 330 -28.39 27.79 -13.31
C HIS A 330 -29.79 27.57 -13.92
N SER A 331 -30.31 26.34 -13.84
CA SER A 331 -31.73 26.08 -13.54
C SER A 331 -32.01 24.58 -13.42
N ALA A 332 -32.36 24.18 -12.19
CA ALA A 332 -33.33 23.17 -11.76
C ALA A 332 -33.41 21.76 -12.41
N CYS A 333 -33.18 20.76 -11.54
CA CYS A 333 -33.78 19.40 -11.40
C CYS A 333 -35.24 19.27 -11.96
N PRO A 334 -35.81 18.07 -12.32
CA PRO A 334 -35.53 16.70 -11.81
C PRO A 334 -35.77 15.49 -12.80
N ALA A 335 -35.62 14.26 -12.30
CA ALA A 335 -35.98 12.93 -12.88
C ALA A 335 -34.91 12.29 -13.79
N LEU A 336 -34.31 11.13 -13.52
CA LEU A 336 -34.76 9.95 -12.74
C LEU A 336 -36.22 9.60 -13.00
N GLN A 337 -36.55 9.33 -14.26
CA GLN A 337 -37.53 8.31 -14.61
C GLN A 337 -37.42 7.92 -16.09
N ARG A 338 -37.16 6.63 -16.30
CA ARG A 338 -37.59 5.80 -17.44
C ARG A 338 -36.75 5.87 -18.72
N LEU A 339 -35.84 4.90 -18.76
CA LEU A 339 -35.78 3.80 -19.75
C LEU A 339 -36.47 4.00 -21.12
N GLN A 340 -35.75 3.52 -22.14
CA GLN A 340 -36.14 3.19 -23.52
C GLN A 340 -35.96 4.31 -24.55
N GLU A 341 -34.92 4.23 -25.39
CA GLU A 341 -35.04 3.73 -26.78
C GLU A 341 -33.72 3.84 -27.59
N ARG A 342 -33.36 2.72 -28.25
CA ARG A 342 -32.69 2.58 -29.58
C ARG A 342 -31.31 3.23 -29.77
N ILE A 343 -30.23 2.45 -29.73
CA ILE A 343 -29.61 1.74 -30.88
C ILE A 343 -29.63 2.55 -32.18
N GLN A 344 -28.46 3.08 -32.59
CA GLN A 344 -28.04 3.02 -33.98
C GLN A 344 -26.51 2.89 -34.09
N MET A 345 -26.11 1.87 -34.85
CA MET A 345 -24.75 1.48 -35.19
C MET A 345 -24.16 2.36 -36.31
N SER A 346 -22.83 2.46 -36.37
CA SER A 346 -22.12 2.44 -37.65
C SER A 346 -20.69 1.89 -37.49
N VAL A 347 -20.30 1.05 -38.44
CA VAL A 347 -19.14 0.13 -38.47
C VAL A 347 -18.16 0.57 -39.57
N CYS A 348 -16.85 0.70 -39.23
CA CYS A 348 -15.62 0.38 -40.02
C CYS A 348 -15.39 1.00 -41.44
N PRO A 349 -14.22 0.87 -42.15
CA PRO A 349 -12.94 0.22 -41.80
C PRO A 349 -11.61 0.89 -42.33
N LYS A 350 -10.46 0.30 -41.96
CA LYS A 350 -9.10 0.31 -42.60
C LYS A 350 -8.21 1.56 -42.52
N HIS A 351 -7.10 1.48 -41.77
CA HIS A 351 -5.72 1.31 -42.29
C HIS A 351 -4.71 1.44 -41.13
N CYS A 352 -3.83 0.44 -41.00
CA CYS A 352 -2.58 0.52 -40.22
C CYS A 352 -1.54 1.19 -41.13
N PRO A 353 -0.74 2.15 -40.64
CA PRO A 353 0.52 1.75 -39.99
C PRO A 353 0.90 2.59 -38.76
N THR A 354 1.59 1.92 -37.81
CA THR A 354 2.52 2.46 -36.79
C THR A 354 1.95 3.24 -35.59
N PRO A 355 2.59 3.13 -34.41
CA PRO A 355 1.91 3.12 -33.12
C PRO A 355 1.75 4.51 -32.50
N TYR A 356 0.50 4.90 -32.25
CA TYR A 356 0.18 5.95 -31.28
C TYR A 356 0.07 5.27 -29.91
N VAL A 357 1.10 5.43 -29.10
CA VAL A 357 1.07 5.08 -27.67
C VAL A 357 0.15 6.10 -26.99
N MET A 358 -1.14 5.77 -26.89
CA MET A 358 -1.99 6.42 -25.91
C MET A 358 -1.71 5.80 -24.54
N ALA A 359 -1.15 6.65 -23.68
CA ALA A 359 -0.85 6.37 -22.29
C ALA A 359 -2.09 5.84 -21.54
N LEU A 360 -2.04 4.55 -21.20
CA LEU A 360 -2.76 3.96 -20.09
C LEU A 360 -1.71 3.33 -19.16
N THR A 361 -1.01 4.17 -18.41
CA THR A 361 -0.15 3.72 -17.32
C THR A 361 -0.42 4.57 -16.10
N ASN A 362 -1.32 4.07 -15.26
CA ASN A 362 -1.42 4.51 -13.87
C ASN A 362 -1.69 3.32 -12.97
N TRP A 363 -0.86 2.28 -13.06
CA TRP A 363 -0.90 1.12 -12.16
C TRP A 363 0.52 0.54 -12.08
N VAL A 364 1.32 1.02 -11.12
CA VAL A 364 2.63 0.45 -10.78
C VAL A 364 2.66 0.27 -9.26
N CYS A 365 2.67 -1.02 -8.86
CA CYS A 365 3.08 -1.61 -7.57
C CYS A 365 2.24 -1.22 -6.32
N THR A 366 1.86 -2.12 -5.41
CA THR A 366 2.38 -3.44 -5.01
C THR A 366 1.38 -4.57 -5.29
N TRP A 367 1.88 -5.67 -5.84
CA TRP A 367 1.18 -6.96 -5.81
C TRP A 367 2.16 -7.90 -5.12
N GLY A 368 1.86 -8.26 -3.87
CA GLY A 368 2.62 -9.25 -3.11
C GLY A 368 2.91 -10.49 -3.94
N MET A 369 4.19 -10.84 -4.02
CA MET A 369 4.64 -12.10 -4.61
C MET A 369 4.17 -13.25 -3.72
N VAL A 370 3.31 -14.13 -4.24
CA VAL A 370 3.12 -15.45 -3.63
C VAL A 370 4.41 -16.23 -3.85
N SER A 371 5.19 -16.45 -2.78
CA SER A 371 6.42 -17.25 -2.88
C SER A 371 6.08 -18.72 -3.14
N GLU A 372 6.85 -19.38 -4.02
CA GLU A 372 6.67 -20.79 -4.40
C GLU A 372 6.75 -21.77 -3.20
N LEU A 373 7.18 -21.30 -2.01
CA LEU A 373 7.43 -22.11 -0.81
C LEU A 373 6.19 -22.42 0.06
N GLU A 374 5.01 -21.90 -0.29
CA GLU A 374 3.72 -22.25 0.35
C GLU A 374 2.70 -22.83 -0.65
N LEU A 375 3.20 -23.30 -1.78
CA LEU A 375 2.40 -23.89 -2.85
C LEU A 375 2.38 -25.42 -2.69
N THR A 376 1.24 -25.95 -2.28
CA THR A 376 1.03 -27.40 -2.28
C THR A 376 0.70 -27.84 -3.71
N PRO A 377 1.52 -28.69 -4.35
CA PRO A 377 1.25 -29.11 -5.72
C PRO A 377 -0.01 -29.98 -5.78
N LEU A 378 -0.87 -29.70 -6.76
CA LEU A 378 -2.08 -30.47 -7.03
C LEU A 378 -1.74 -31.61 -7.99
N LEU A 379 -1.40 -32.78 -7.44
CA LEU A 379 -0.87 -33.91 -8.22
C LEU A 379 -1.90 -35.01 -8.52
N GLU A 380 -2.87 -35.23 -7.62
CA GLU A 380 -3.79 -36.37 -7.71
C GLU A 380 -5.26 -35.94 -7.87
N PRO A 381 -6.08 -36.70 -8.62
CA PRO A 381 -7.51 -36.41 -8.81
C PRO A 381 -8.32 -36.28 -7.52
N SER A 382 -7.89 -36.93 -6.43
CA SER A 382 -8.49 -36.89 -5.08
C SER A 382 -8.33 -35.54 -4.39
N ASN A 383 -7.31 -34.75 -4.76
CA ASN A 383 -6.97 -33.47 -4.15
C ASN A 383 -7.35 -32.26 -5.02
N LEU A 384 -8.02 -32.50 -6.15
CA LEU A 384 -8.42 -31.41 -7.04
C LEU A 384 -9.62 -30.66 -6.48
N PRO A 385 -9.61 -29.32 -6.55
CA PRO A 385 -10.76 -28.51 -6.19
C PRO A 385 -11.93 -28.83 -7.13
N GLU A 386 -13.16 -28.84 -6.58
CA GLU A 386 -14.37 -29.07 -7.37
C GLU A 386 -14.56 -27.98 -8.44
N ILE A 387 -14.17 -26.74 -8.12
CA ILE A 387 -14.23 -25.59 -9.00
C ILE A 387 -12.90 -24.84 -8.96
N ALA A 388 -12.39 -24.46 -10.13
CA ALA A 388 -11.32 -23.49 -10.27
C ALA A 388 -11.75 -22.42 -11.28
N ALA A 389 -11.99 -21.19 -10.83
CA ALA A 389 -12.58 -20.14 -11.65
C ALA A 389 -11.75 -18.86 -11.68
N HIS A 390 -11.57 -18.29 -12.87
CA HIS A 390 -10.96 -16.97 -13.05
C HIS A 390 -12.01 -15.90 -13.26
N GLY A 391 -12.01 -14.85 -12.43
CA GLY A 391 -12.88 -13.69 -12.60
C GLY A 391 -12.26 -12.66 -13.52
N THR A 392 -13.01 -12.18 -14.51
CA THR A 392 -12.60 -11.13 -15.44
C THR A 392 -13.77 -10.20 -15.78
N TYR A 393 -13.51 -9.21 -16.63
CA TYR A 393 -14.51 -8.28 -17.14
C TYR A 393 -14.95 -8.66 -18.55
N LEU A 394 -16.20 -8.35 -18.90
CA LEU A 394 -16.79 -8.77 -20.19
C LEU A 394 -16.02 -8.20 -21.38
N ARG A 395 -15.43 -7.00 -21.23
CA ARG A 395 -14.56 -6.38 -22.24
C ARG A 395 -13.32 -7.22 -22.60
N HIS A 396 -12.84 -8.05 -21.68
CA HIS A 396 -11.65 -8.89 -21.88
C HIS A 396 -11.99 -10.28 -22.43
N TRP A 397 -13.26 -10.69 -22.32
CA TRP A 397 -13.70 -12.02 -22.72
C TRP A 397 -13.35 -12.37 -24.19
N PRO A 398 -13.54 -11.50 -25.20
CA PRO A 398 -13.19 -11.85 -26.58
C PRO A 398 -11.69 -12.15 -26.78
N ALA A 399 -10.81 -11.49 -26.02
CA ALA A 399 -9.38 -11.75 -26.09
C ALA A 399 -9.04 -13.06 -25.37
N ILE A 400 -9.57 -13.26 -24.17
CA ILE A 400 -9.36 -14.47 -23.36
C ILE A 400 -9.89 -15.70 -24.08
N ARG A 401 -11.06 -15.62 -24.71
CA ARG A 401 -11.65 -16.72 -25.49
C ARG A 401 -10.74 -17.17 -26.63
N ARG A 402 -10.04 -16.23 -27.30
CA ARG A 402 -9.16 -16.55 -28.44
C ARG A 402 -7.76 -16.97 -28.01
N ALA A 403 -7.18 -16.31 -27.02
CA ALA A 403 -5.77 -16.44 -26.69
C ALA A 403 -5.49 -17.25 -25.41
N GLY A 404 -6.51 -17.51 -24.60
CA GLY A 404 -6.36 -18.12 -23.29
C GLY A 404 -6.21 -17.09 -22.16
N LEU A 405 -6.09 -17.59 -20.94
CA LEU A 405 -5.73 -16.75 -19.79
C LEU A 405 -4.22 -16.56 -19.77
N SER A 406 -3.74 -15.36 -19.47
CA SER A 406 -2.31 -15.07 -19.38
C SER A 406 -1.92 -14.72 -17.96
N ARG A 407 -0.76 -15.21 -17.51
CA ARG A 407 -0.13 -14.72 -16.26
C ARG A 407 0.28 -13.25 -16.38
N MET A 408 0.33 -12.69 -17.59
CA MET A 408 0.77 -11.32 -17.87
C MET A 408 2.15 -11.07 -17.24
N GLY A 409 2.36 -9.97 -16.52
CA GLY A 409 3.61 -9.70 -15.80
C GLY A 409 3.78 -10.48 -14.49
N ARG A 410 2.88 -11.42 -14.16
CA ARG A 410 2.89 -12.18 -12.90
C ARG A 410 3.57 -13.53 -13.06
N GLN A 411 3.87 -14.19 -11.93
CA GLN A 411 4.37 -15.56 -11.91
C GLN A 411 3.28 -16.59 -12.20
N HIS A 412 2.06 -16.37 -11.71
CA HIS A 412 0.95 -17.33 -11.82
C HIS A 412 -0.38 -16.67 -12.25
N ILE A 413 -1.20 -17.42 -12.98
CA ILE A 413 -2.63 -17.19 -13.16
C ILE A 413 -3.34 -17.60 -11.86
N HIS A 414 -4.18 -16.71 -11.31
CA HIS A 414 -4.89 -16.92 -10.06
C HIS A 414 -6.33 -17.37 -10.32
N LEU A 415 -6.75 -18.42 -9.63
CA LEU A 415 -8.06 -19.06 -9.74
C LEU A 415 -8.68 -19.18 -8.34
N ALA A 416 -9.97 -18.85 -8.24
CA ALA A 416 -10.75 -19.01 -7.02
C ALA A 416 -11.35 -20.43 -6.95
N PRO A 417 -11.51 -21.01 -5.75
CA PRO A 417 -12.10 -22.34 -5.55
C PRO A 417 -13.63 -22.37 -5.70
N GLY A 418 -14.27 -21.28 -6.15
CA GLY A 418 -15.73 -21.16 -6.24
C GLY A 418 -16.21 -19.98 -7.09
N LEU A 419 -17.53 -19.87 -7.29
CA LEU A 419 -18.17 -18.83 -8.10
C LEU A 419 -18.93 -17.79 -7.25
N PRO A 420 -18.85 -16.48 -7.57
CA PRO A 420 -19.56 -15.41 -6.86
C PRO A 420 -21.07 -15.65 -6.77
N GLY A 421 -21.61 -15.98 -5.59
CA GLY A 421 -23.05 -16.10 -5.31
C GLY A 421 -23.57 -17.51 -5.01
N ASP A 422 -22.72 -18.54 -5.04
CA ASP A 422 -23.13 -19.93 -4.78
C ASP A 422 -23.07 -20.31 -3.28
N GLY A 423 -23.13 -19.32 -2.38
CA GLY A 423 -23.10 -19.52 -0.93
C GLY A 423 -21.76 -20.00 -0.35
N ALA A 424 -20.82 -20.44 -1.19
CA ALA A 424 -19.53 -21.03 -0.83
C ALA A 424 -18.30 -20.16 -1.23
N VAL A 425 -18.43 -18.83 -1.25
CA VAL A 425 -17.34 -17.93 -1.70
C VAL A 425 -16.52 -17.44 -0.52
N LEU A 426 -15.50 -18.23 -0.17
CA LEU A 426 -14.34 -17.83 0.61
C LEU A 426 -13.23 -17.40 -0.38
N SER A 427 -13.04 -16.08 -0.53
CA SER A 427 -11.89 -15.39 -1.15
C SER A 427 -11.51 -15.73 -2.63
N GLY A 428 -10.73 -14.84 -3.27
CA GLY A 428 -10.05 -15.11 -4.56
C GLY A 428 -10.62 -14.50 -5.84
N MET A 429 -11.81 -13.89 -5.84
CA MET A 429 -12.40 -13.24 -7.03
C MET A 429 -12.97 -11.85 -6.72
N ARG A 430 -12.69 -10.85 -7.56
CA ARG A 430 -13.18 -9.47 -7.36
C ARG A 430 -14.71 -9.42 -7.40
N ARG A 431 -15.32 -8.67 -6.46
CA ARG A 431 -16.79 -8.54 -6.34
C ARG A 431 -17.47 -7.90 -7.54
N ASP A 432 -16.73 -7.20 -8.39
CA ASP A 432 -17.21 -6.49 -9.58
C ASP A 432 -16.90 -7.23 -10.88
N CYS A 433 -16.38 -8.46 -10.84
CA CYS A 433 -16.18 -9.24 -12.07
C CYS A 433 -17.51 -9.52 -12.79
N GLU A 434 -17.45 -9.49 -14.12
CA GLU A 434 -18.62 -9.66 -14.99
C GLU A 434 -18.63 -11.04 -15.64
N VAL A 435 -17.48 -11.71 -15.69
CA VAL A 435 -17.31 -13.03 -16.30
C VAL A 435 -16.50 -13.93 -15.38
N ALA A 436 -16.93 -15.18 -15.22
CA ALA A 436 -16.17 -16.25 -14.58
C ALA A 436 -15.83 -17.33 -15.63
N VAL A 437 -14.54 -17.65 -15.77
CA VAL A 437 -14.05 -18.73 -16.64
C VAL A 437 -13.67 -19.91 -15.76
N VAL A 438 -14.39 -21.02 -15.88
CA VAL A 438 -14.15 -22.25 -15.12
C VAL A 438 -13.17 -23.14 -15.88
N ILE A 439 -12.15 -23.62 -15.18
CA ILE A 439 -11.01 -24.35 -15.75
C ILE A 439 -11.14 -25.85 -15.50
N ASP A 440 -10.88 -26.65 -16.53
CA ASP A 440 -10.68 -28.09 -16.42
C ASP A 440 -9.24 -28.38 -15.95
N VAL A 441 -9.05 -28.33 -14.63
CA VAL A 441 -7.74 -28.56 -13.99
C VAL A 441 -7.22 -29.96 -14.27
N ARG A 442 -8.10 -30.96 -14.34
CA ARG A 442 -7.72 -32.35 -14.58
C ARG A 442 -7.10 -32.51 -15.97
N LYS A 443 -7.73 -31.93 -16.98
CA LYS A 443 -7.21 -31.96 -18.35
C LYS A 443 -5.88 -31.23 -18.47
N ALA A 444 -5.76 -30.05 -17.85
CA ALA A 444 -4.53 -29.26 -17.90
C ALA A 444 -3.35 -29.96 -17.20
N LEU A 445 -3.58 -30.63 -16.07
CA LEU A 445 -2.57 -31.44 -15.38
C LEU A 445 -2.13 -32.65 -16.22
N ALA A 446 -3.07 -33.33 -16.89
CA ALA A 446 -2.74 -34.46 -17.76
C ALA A 446 -1.86 -34.04 -18.95
N ASP A 447 -2.01 -32.81 -19.42
CA ASP A 447 -1.18 -32.21 -20.48
C ASP A 447 0.13 -31.58 -19.96
N GLY A 448 0.42 -31.70 -18.65
CA GLY A 448 1.67 -31.28 -18.02
C GLY A 448 1.72 -29.83 -17.54
N ILE A 449 0.58 -29.12 -17.47
CA ILE A 449 0.52 -27.78 -16.88
C ILE A 449 0.37 -27.90 -15.36
N PRO A 450 1.33 -27.41 -14.55
CA PRO A 450 1.28 -27.58 -13.11
C PRO A 450 0.24 -26.66 -12.46
N PHE A 451 -0.37 -27.15 -11.37
CA PHE A 451 -1.26 -26.37 -10.52
C PHE A 451 -0.85 -26.52 -9.06
N TYR A 452 -1.14 -25.49 -8.29
CA TYR A 452 -0.79 -25.38 -6.89
C TYR A 452 -1.96 -24.82 -6.08
N CYS A 453 -2.04 -25.19 -4.81
CA CYS A 453 -2.92 -24.58 -3.83
C CYS A 453 -2.07 -23.80 -2.82
N SER A 454 -2.40 -22.52 -2.63
CA SER A 454 -1.81 -21.70 -1.56
C SER A 454 -2.43 -22.03 -0.20
N ALA A 455 -1.77 -21.63 0.88
CA ALA A 455 -2.28 -21.79 2.25
C ALA A 455 -3.68 -21.15 2.48
N ASN A 456 -4.03 -20.12 1.71
CA ASN A 456 -5.32 -19.42 1.80
C ASN A 456 -6.38 -19.99 0.84
N GLY A 457 -6.15 -21.16 0.22
CA GLY A 457 -7.11 -21.84 -0.65
C GLY A 457 -7.21 -21.30 -2.08
N VAL A 458 -6.38 -20.32 -2.46
CA VAL A 458 -6.30 -19.83 -3.85
C VAL A 458 -5.51 -20.83 -4.70
N ILE A 459 -6.03 -21.13 -5.88
CA ILE A 459 -5.44 -22.06 -6.84
C ILE A 459 -4.60 -21.27 -7.85
N LEU A 460 -3.40 -21.76 -8.15
CA LEU A 460 -2.38 -21.05 -8.91
C LEU A 460 -1.81 -21.95 -10.00
N THR A 461 -1.56 -21.40 -11.18
CA THR A 461 -0.84 -22.10 -12.26
C THR A 461 0.08 -21.13 -13.01
N PRO A 462 1.31 -21.51 -13.36
CA PRO A 462 2.19 -20.68 -14.18
C PRO A 462 1.73 -20.64 -15.64
N GLY A 463 0.78 -21.50 -16.02
CA GLY A 463 0.43 -21.75 -17.42
C GLY A 463 1.47 -22.63 -18.10
N ASP A 464 1.41 -22.66 -19.43
CA ASP A 464 2.39 -23.31 -20.30
C ASP A 464 3.72 -22.55 -20.33
N ALA A 465 4.64 -22.98 -21.22
CA ALA A 465 5.95 -22.35 -21.39
C ALA A 465 5.88 -20.87 -21.84
N GLN A 466 4.73 -20.41 -22.33
CA GLN A 466 4.47 -19.02 -22.73
C GLN A 466 3.76 -18.23 -21.61
N GLY A 467 3.44 -18.86 -20.48
CA GLY A 467 2.68 -18.25 -19.40
C GLY A 467 1.19 -18.14 -19.69
N LEU A 468 0.67 -18.99 -20.56
CA LEU A 468 -0.74 -19.02 -20.96
C LEU A 468 -1.43 -20.28 -20.42
N LEU A 469 -2.74 -20.16 -20.18
CA LEU A 469 -3.64 -21.29 -20.03
C LEU A 469 -4.59 -21.26 -21.24
N PRO A 470 -4.33 -22.08 -22.27
CA PRO A 470 -5.07 -22.08 -23.52
C PRO A 470 -6.59 -22.31 -23.36
N PRO A 471 -7.42 -21.82 -24.30
CA PRO A 471 -8.88 -21.99 -24.25
C PRO A 471 -9.35 -23.44 -24.25
N CYS A 472 -8.54 -24.39 -24.72
CA CYS A 472 -8.88 -25.81 -24.71
C CYS A 472 -9.03 -26.40 -23.29
N TYR A 473 -8.60 -25.67 -22.25
CA TYR A 473 -8.79 -25.99 -20.83
C TYR A 473 -9.98 -25.27 -20.19
N PHE A 474 -10.74 -24.47 -20.94
CA PHE A 474 -11.94 -23.82 -20.43
C PHE A 474 -13.09 -24.83 -20.42
N GLN A 475 -13.60 -25.14 -19.24
CA GLN A 475 -14.74 -26.04 -19.08
C GLN A 475 -16.06 -25.32 -19.43
N ARG A 476 -16.20 -24.07 -18.98
CA ARG A 476 -17.33 -23.18 -19.28
C ARG A 476 -16.99 -21.74 -18.93
N ALA A 477 -17.66 -20.78 -19.56
CA ALA A 477 -17.60 -19.37 -19.18
C ALA A 477 -19.00 -18.86 -18.84
N LEU A 478 -19.11 -18.08 -17.78
CA LEU A 478 -20.37 -17.52 -17.27
C LEU A 478 -20.25 -16.01 -17.25
N GLN A 479 -21.16 -15.31 -17.89
CA GLN A 479 -21.42 -13.92 -17.55
C GLN A 479 -22.15 -13.92 -16.20
N LEU A 480 -21.68 -13.13 -15.24
CA LEU A 480 -22.23 -13.04 -13.88
C LEU A 480 -23.25 -11.90 -13.74
N ARG A 481 -23.08 -10.83 -14.52
CA ARG A 481 -23.92 -9.61 -14.48
C ARG A 481 -24.20 -9.08 -15.89
N PRO A 482 -25.34 -8.40 -16.14
CA PRO A 482 -26.44 -8.15 -15.20
C PRO A 482 -27.29 -9.41 -14.92
N THR A 483 -27.16 -10.44 -15.74
CA THR A 483 -27.87 -11.72 -15.57
C THR A 483 -26.89 -12.86 -15.81
N ARG A 484 -27.03 -13.94 -15.04
CA ARG A 484 -26.19 -15.12 -15.21
C ARG A 484 -26.54 -15.84 -16.52
N CYS A 485 -25.59 -15.93 -17.45
CA CYS A 485 -25.74 -16.72 -18.67
C CYS A 485 -24.42 -17.37 -19.10
N LEU A 486 -24.52 -18.48 -19.85
CA LEU A 486 -23.36 -19.13 -20.43
C LEU A 486 -22.84 -18.31 -21.62
N LEU A 487 -21.53 -18.12 -21.66
CA LEU A 487 -20.83 -17.52 -22.78
C LEU A 487 -20.28 -18.61 -23.71
N PRO A 488 -20.32 -18.41 -25.03
CA PRO A 488 -19.77 -19.37 -25.99
C PRO A 488 -18.25 -19.46 -25.85
N LEU A 489 -17.71 -20.67 -25.90
CA LEU A 489 -16.26 -20.93 -25.92
C LEU A 489 -15.69 -20.98 -27.36
N ASP A 490 -16.55 -21.19 -28.35
CA ASP A 490 -16.22 -21.31 -29.78
C ASP A 490 -16.21 -19.94 -30.50
#